data_AF-A0A2T9Y7C1-F1
#
_entry.id   AF-A0A2T9Y7C1-F1
#
_cell.length_a   1.000
_cell.length_b   1.000
_cell.length_c   1.000
_cell.angle_alpha   90.00
_cell.angle_beta   90.00
_cell.angle_gamma   90.00
#
_symmetry.space_group_name_H-M   'P 1'
#
loop_
_entity.id
_entity.type
_entity.pdbx_description
1 polymer ?
#
loop_
_entity_poly.entity_id
_entity_poly.type
_entity_poly.pdbx_seq_one_letter_code
_entity_poly.pdbx_strand_id
1 'polypeptide(L)'
;MESIKKISLLTILFTFYYLVAGICIDLNVKVGSIRGIDNVQVILKEDETTKISHSKNISNGDSENEIFEQNGYKLTIYHKEKKWKLNIPEHMPRKRDLNHENAYCLADKSYCWSEYKDYYCFYNYQ
;
A
#
# COMPACT_ATOMS: atom_id res chain seq x y z
N MET A 1 51.45 4.76 16.01
CA MET A 1 50.87 5.96 15.38
C MET A 1 49.52 5.54 14.83
N GLU A 2 48.48 5.62 15.66
CA GLU A 2 47.13 5.19 15.28
C GLU A 2 46.49 6.28 14.42
N SER A 3 46.17 5.96 13.17
CA SER A 3 45.41 6.86 12.31
C SER A 3 43.95 6.84 12.75
N ILE A 4 43.53 7.86 13.50
CA ILE A 4 42.12 8.12 13.76
C ILE A 4 41.47 8.44 12.41
N LYS A 5 40.70 7.48 11.86
CA LYS A 5 39.87 7.71 10.68
C LYS A 5 38.90 8.84 11.00
N LYS A 6 39.11 10.02 10.42
CA LYS A 6 38.16 11.14 10.46
C LYS A 6 36.91 10.74 9.68
N ILE A 7 35.94 10.15 10.37
CA ILE A 7 34.59 9.99 9.84
C ILE A 7 34.02 11.40 9.71
N SER A 8 33.65 11.79 8.49
CA SER A 8 33.12 13.12 8.21
C SER A 8 31.78 13.31 8.92
N LEU A 9 31.60 14.47 9.57
CA LEU A 9 30.36 14.89 10.22
C LEU A 9 29.16 14.78 9.25
N LEU A 10 29.42 15.01 7.96
CA LEU A 10 28.43 14.87 6.89
C LEU A 10 27.95 13.42 6.77
N THR A 11 28.86 12.46 6.82
CA THR A 11 28.55 11.03 6.71
C THR A 11 27.73 10.55 7.91
N ILE A 12 28.03 11.09 9.10
CA ILE A 12 27.26 10.84 10.34
C ILE A 12 25.86 11.44 10.22
N LEU A 13 25.73 12.67 9.72
CA LEU A 13 24.43 13.31 9.49
C LEU A 13 23.60 12.54 8.46
N PHE A 14 24.19 12.06 7.37
CA PHE A 14 23.48 11.24 6.39
C PHE A 14 23.04 9.89 6.95
N THR A 15 23.88 9.18 7.69
CA THR A 15 23.46 7.91 8.32
C THR A 15 22.41 8.12 9.41
N PHE A 16 22.49 9.18 10.22
CA PHE A 16 21.42 9.55 11.15
C PHE A 16 20.13 9.94 10.43
N TYR A 17 20.21 10.67 9.31
CA TYR A 17 19.02 11.02 8.52
C TYR A 17 18.34 9.77 7.96
N TYR A 18 19.11 8.79 7.47
CA TYR A 18 18.58 7.49 7.03
C TYR A 18 18.05 6.62 8.18
N LEU A 19 18.63 6.70 9.38
CA LEU A 19 18.16 5.97 10.57
C LEU A 19 16.89 6.59 11.17
N VAL A 20 16.69 7.90 11.01
CA VAL A 20 15.53 8.64 11.57
C VAL A 20 14.41 8.80 10.53
N ALA A 21 14.69 8.64 9.23
CA ALA A 21 13.68 8.59 8.19
C ALA A 21 12.78 7.36 8.43
N GLY A 22 11.54 7.62 8.86
CA GLY A 22 10.50 6.62 8.86
C GLY A 22 10.18 6.17 7.44
N ILE A 23 9.62 4.97 7.32
CA ILE A 23 9.10 4.46 6.06
C ILE A 23 7.68 4.96 5.89
N CYS A 24 7.37 5.53 4.74
CA CYS A 24 6.03 6.00 4.38
C CYS A 24 5.39 5.07 3.36
N ILE A 25 4.17 4.64 3.63
CA ILE A 25 3.35 3.85 2.71
C ILE A 25 2.23 4.72 2.15
N ASP A 26 2.06 4.67 0.84
CA ASP A 26 0.94 5.23 0.08
C ASP A 26 0.23 4.08 -0.64
N LEU A 27 -1.01 3.81 -0.25
CA LEU A 27 -1.85 2.78 -0.83
C LEU A 27 -3.06 3.41 -1.50
N ASN A 28 -3.27 3.05 -2.76
CA ASN A 28 -4.45 3.36 -3.53
C ASN A 28 -5.09 2.06 -4.05
N VAL A 29 -6.37 1.88 -3.76
CA VAL A 29 -7.18 0.78 -4.28
C VAL A 29 -8.37 1.34 -5.04
N LYS A 30 -8.48 0.98 -6.32
CA LYS A 30 -9.62 1.34 -7.19
C LYS A 30 -10.44 0.12 -7.49
N VAL A 31 -11.75 0.26 -7.39
CA VAL A 31 -12.70 -0.84 -7.47
C VAL A 31 -13.82 -0.45 -8.40
N GLY A 32 -13.95 -1.15 -9.52
CA GLY A 32 -15.02 -0.92 -10.49
C GLY A 32 -15.84 -2.18 -10.67
N SER A 33 -17.16 -2.10 -10.57
CA SER A 33 -18.04 -3.27 -10.75
C SER A 33 -18.73 -3.25 -12.11
N ILE A 34 -18.58 -4.32 -12.89
CA ILE A 34 -19.31 -4.54 -14.14
C ILE A 34 -20.00 -5.89 -14.07
N ARG A 35 -21.33 -5.91 -14.12
CA ARG A 35 -22.14 -7.15 -14.18
C ARG A 35 -21.79 -8.16 -13.07
N GLY A 36 -21.48 -7.67 -11.86
CA GLY A 36 -21.14 -8.51 -10.71
C GLY A 36 -19.70 -9.03 -10.67
N ILE A 37 -18.84 -8.55 -11.57
CA ILE A 37 -17.38 -8.75 -11.53
C ILE A 37 -16.74 -7.43 -11.11
N ASP A 38 -15.98 -7.47 -10.02
CA ASP A 38 -15.25 -6.33 -9.51
C ASP A 38 -13.83 -6.32 -10.10
N ASN A 39 -13.51 -5.31 -10.89
CA ASN A 39 -12.14 -5.01 -11.28
C ASN A 39 -11.48 -4.23 -10.15
N VAL A 40 -10.46 -4.81 -9.53
CA VAL A 40 -9.71 -4.19 -8.46
C VAL A 40 -8.30 -3.90 -8.92
N GLN A 41 -7.91 -2.63 -8.84
CA GLN A 41 -6.58 -2.14 -9.13
C GLN A 41 -5.93 -1.68 -7.83
N VAL A 42 -4.69 -2.09 -7.63
CA VAL A 42 -3.91 -1.80 -6.43
C VAL A 42 -2.62 -1.13 -6.83
N ILE A 43 -2.31 -0.01 -6.18
CA ILE A 43 -0.99 0.61 -6.20
C ILE A 43 -0.54 0.78 -4.75
N LEU A 44 0.58 0.16 -4.41
CA LEU A 44 1.27 0.35 -3.14
C LEU A 44 2.65 0.94 -3.41
N LYS A 45 2.93 2.08 -2.80
CA LYS A 45 4.24 2.71 -2.80
C LYS A 45 4.80 2.72 -1.39
N GLU A 46 6.11 2.55 -1.32
CA GLU A 46 6.92 2.75 -0.13
C GLU A 46 7.98 3.79 -0.46
N ASP A 47 8.00 4.90 0.27
CA ASP A 47 8.89 6.04 0.03
C ASP A 47 8.90 6.44 -1.45
N GLU A 48 7.69 6.65 -1.99
CA GLU A 48 7.41 7.00 -3.40
C GLU A 48 7.75 5.91 -4.44
N THR A 49 8.40 4.83 -4.02
CA THR A 49 8.76 3.69 -4.88
C THR A 49 7.61 2.71 -4.98
N THR A 50 7.07 2.50 -6.19
CA THR A 50 6.01 1.51 -6.43
C THR A 50 6.50 0.09 -6.15
N LYS A 51 5.87 -0.59 -5.19
CA LYS A 51 6.14 -1.98 -4.82
C LYS A 51 5.11 -2.94 -5.39
N ILE A 52 3.83 -2.55 -5.37
CA ILE A 52 2.74 -3.28 -6.03
C ILE A 52 2.05 -2.33 -7.00
N SER A 53 1.83 -2.78 -8.23
CA SER A 53 1.00 -2.12 -9.24
C SER A 53 0.35 -3.18 -10.09
N HIS A 54 -0.80 -3.68 -9.64
CA HIS A 54 -1.46 -4.82 -10.26
C HIS A 54 -2.98 -4.70 -10.23
N SER A 55 -3.62 -5.28 -11.24
CA SER A 55 -5.07 -5.29 -11.41
C SER A 55 -5.57 -6.71 -11.53
N LYS A 56 -6.63 -7.03 -10.79
CA LYS A 56 -7.26 -8.36 -10.77
C LYS A 56 -8.78 -8.23 -10.90
N ASN A 57 -9.38 -9.15 -11.65
CA ASN A 57 -10.83 -9.32 -11.64
C ASN A 57 -11.19 -10.27 -10.49
N ILE A 58 -12.08 -9.81 -9.62
CA ILE A 58 -12.63 -10.55 -8.50
C ILE A 58 -14.08 -10.85 -8.84
N SER A 59 -14.40 -12.12 -9.06
CA SER A 59 -15.79 -12.54 -9.12
C SER A 59 -16.37 -12.55 -7.72
N ASN A 60 -17.67 -12.28 -7.58
CA ASN A 60 -18.44 -12.47 -6.34
C ASN A 60 -18.56 -13.96 -5.93
N GLY A 61 -17.45 -14.70 -5.92
CA GLY A 61 -17.38 -16.06 -5.38
C GLY A 61 -17.19 -16.07 -3.86
N ASP A 62 -17.15 -17.27 -3.28
CA ASP A 62 -17.10 -17.51 -1.83
C ASP A 62 -15.80 -17.05 -1.13
N SER A 63 -14.79 -16.58 -1.88
CA SER A 63 -13.58 -16.06 -1.26
C SER A 63 -13.89 -14.81 -0.46
N GLU A 64 -13.42 -14.72 0.77
CA GLU A 64 -13.62 -13.54 1.61
C GLU A 64 -12.55 -12.47 1.33
N ASN A 65 -11.47 -12.85 0.65
CA ASN A 65 -10.32 -12.01 0.37
C ASN A 65 -9.58 -12.37 -0.92
N GLU A 66 -8.72 -11.44 -1.34
CA GLU A 66 -7.86 -11.55 -2.50
C GLU A 66 -6.45 -11.07 -2.16
N ILE A 67 -5.46 -11.73 -2.74
CA ILE A 67 -4.05 -11.45 -2.45
C ILE A 67 -3.39 -10.85 -3.70
N PHE A 68 -2.69 -9.74 -3.49
CA PHE A 68 -1.84 -9.07 -4.45
C PHE A 68 -0.39 -9.21 -3.96
N GLU A 69 0.46 -9.85 -4.75
CA GLU A 69 1.85 -10.09 -4.38
C GLU A 69 2.77 -9.66 -5.53
N GLN A 70 3.71 -8.77 -5.25
CA GLN A 70 4.67 -8.26 -6.23
C GLN A 70 5.91 -7.74 -5.51
N ASN A 71 7.11 -7.96 -6.08
CA ASN A 71 8.37 -7.45 -5.56
C ASN A 71 8.65 -7.81 -4.08
N GLY A 72 8.17 -8.96 -3.61
CA GLY A 72 8.31 -9.40 -2.20
C GLY A 72 7.30 -8.74 -1.23
N TYR A 73 6.40 -7.90 -1.72
CA TYR A 73 5.30 -7.32 -0.96
C TYR A 73 4.05 -8.13 -1.18
N LYS A 74 3.27 -8.30 -0.10
CA LYS A 74 1.98 -8.97 -0.12
C LYS A 74 0.93 -8.00 0.43
N LEU A 75 -0.24 -7.99 -0.21
CA LEU A 75 -1.41 -7.23 0.20
C LEU A 75 -2.63 -8.15 0.14
N THR A 76 -3.40 -8.23 1.23
CA THR A 76 -4.64 -9.02 1.28
C THR A 76 -5.84 -8.10 1.34
N ILE A 77 -6.57 -7.97 0.25
CA ILE A 77 -7.82 -7.22 0.18
C ILE A 77 -8.98 -8.09 0.63
N TYR A 78 -9.76 -7.65 1.62
CA TYR A 78 -11.00 -8.34 2.00
C TYR A 78 -12.17 -7.64 1.33
N HIS A 79 -12.86 -8.33 0.42
CA HIS A 79 -13.96 -7.76 -0.36
C HIS A 79 -15.34 -8.13 0.20
N LYS A 80 -15.42 -9.15 1.08
CA LYS A 80 -16.60 -9.38 1.93
C LYS A 80 -16.69 -8.22 2.93
N GLU A 81 -17.81 -7.50 2.93
CA GLU A 81 -18.08 -6.30 3.75
C GLU A 81 -17.37 -4.98 3.35
N LYS A 82 -16.73 -4.87 2.18
CA LYS A 82 -16.01 -3.65 1.74
C LYS A 82 -14.95 -3.14 2.72
N LYS A 83 -14.41 -4.01 3.57
CA LYS A 83 -13.38 -3.67 4.57
C LYS A 83 -12.01 -4.00 4.01
N TRP A 84 -11.41 -3.02 3.36
CA TRP A 84 -10.06 -3.12 2.81
C TRP A 84 -9.05 -3.17 3.95
N LYS A 85 -8.50 -4.36 4.23
CA LYS A 85 -7.46 -4.52 5.25
C LYS A 85 -6.11 -4.72 4.60
N LEU A 86 -5.07 -4.36 5.33
CA LEU A 86 -3.70 -4.37 4.88
C LEU A 86 -2.92 -5.39 5.74
N ASN A 87 -2.28 -6.38 5.12
CA ASN A 87 -1.30 -7.24 5.77
C ASN A 87 0.01 -7.13 4.98
N ILE A 88 0.87 -6.23 5.42
CA ILE A 88 2.13 -5.80 4.79
C ILE A 88 3.22 -6.79 5.25
N PRO A 89 4.39 -6.90 4.58
CA PRO A 89 5.51 -7.73 5.03
C PRO A 89 5.83 -7.68 6.52
N GLU A 90 6.49 -8.75 7.00
CA GLU A 90 6.84 -9.14 8.38
C GLU A 90 7.28 -8.03 9.34
N HIS A 91 7.70 -6.88 8.82
CA HIS A 91 8.23 -5.71 9.51
C HIS A 91 7.18 -4.63 9.82
N MET A 92 5.89 -4.81 9.50
CA MET A 92 4.84 -3.83 9.85
C MET A 92 3.74 -4.39 10.76
N PRO A 93 3.40 -3.73 11.87
CA PRO A 93 2.72 -4.41 12.97
C PRO A 93 1.17 -4.43 12.92
N ARG A 94 0.45 -3.86 11.94
CA ARG A 94 -1.03 -3.71 12.09
C ARG A 94 -1.86 -3.79 10.80
N LYS A 95 -3.02 -4.45 10.92
CA LYS A 95 -4.16 -4.34 10.00
C LYS A 95 -4.75 -2.93 10.08
N ARG A 96 -5.02 -2.30 8.94
CA ARG A 96 -5.62 -0.96 8.82
C ARG A 96 -6.80 -0.98 7.87
N ASP A 97 -7.82 -0.19 8.14
CA ASP A 97 -8.98 -0.02 7.25
C ASP A 97 -8.70 1.11 6.26
N LEU A 98 -8.97 0.92 4.97
CA LEU A 98 -8.82 1.99 3.97
C LEU A 98 -9.99 2.97 4.02
N ASN A 99 -9.69 4.25 3.82
CA ASN A 99 -10.70 5.30 3.74
C ASN A 99 -11.27 5.37 2.33
N HIS A 100 -12.60 5.31 2.21
CA HIS A 100 -13.27 5.62 0.95
C HIS A 100 -13.16 7.12 0.69
N GLU A 101 -12.45 7.52 -0.36
CA GLU A 101 -12.34 8.92 -0.72
C GLU A 101 -13.47 9.33 -1.65
N ASN A 102 -13.57 8.68 -2.81
CA ASN A 102 -14.42 9.15 -3.90
C ASN A 102 -15.06 7.98 -4.64
N ALA A 103 -16.24 8.24 -5.22
CA ALA A 103 -16.84 7.39 -6.22
C ALA A 103 -17.14 8.21 -7.48
N TYR A 104 -16.77 7.68 -8.65
CA TYR A 104 -17.09 8.30 -9.93
C TYR A 104 -17.73 7.27 -10.86
N CYS A 105 -18.80 7.67 -11.54
CA CYS A 105 -19.50 6.83 -12.50
C CYS A 105 -19.31 7.38 -13.91
N LEU A 106 -19.17 6.48 -14.89
CA LEU A 106 -19.30 6.87 -16.28
C LEU A 106 -20.74 7.34 -16.55
N ALA A 107 -20.90 8.21 -17.54
CA ALA A 107 -22.13 8.97 -17.79
C ALA A 107 -23.38 8.09 -18.02
N ASP A 108 -23.20 6.84 -18.42
CA ASP A 108 -24.25 5.85 -18.64
C ASP A 108 -24.66 5.08 -17.37
N LYS A 109 -24.01 5.37 -16.22
CA LYS A 109 -24.18 4.70 -14.91
C LYS A 109 -23.96 3.18 -14.94
N SER A 110 -23.48 2.63 -16.04
CA SER A 110 -23.25 1.19 -16.20
C SER A 110 -21.98 0.75 -15.46
N TYR A 111 -21.10 1.71 -15.17
CA TYR A 111 -19.83 1.49 -14.53
C TYR A 111 -19.48 2.61 -13.54
N CYS A 112 -19.29 2.24 -12.28
CA CYS A 112 -18.83 3.13 -11.23
C CYS A 112 -17.54 2.58 -10.62
N TRP A 113 -16.59 3.48 -10.40
CA TRP A 113 -15.38 3.23 -9.66
C TRP A 113 -15.47 3.86 -8.27
N SER A 114 -15.02 3.12 -7.27
CA SER A 114 -14.73 3.64 -5.93
C SER A 114 -13.22 3.64 -5.73
N GLU A 115 -12.70 4.72 -5.15
CA GLU A 115 -11.29 4.88 -4.79
C GLU A 115 -11.16 4.89 -3.27
N TYR A 116 -10.24 4.06 -2.78
CA TYR A 116 -9.89 3.94 -1.37
C TYR A 116 -8.41 4.24 -1.20
N LYS A 117 -8.07 5.07 -0.21
CA LYS A 117 -6.68 5.42 0.08
C LYS A 117 -6.33 5.25 1.55
N ASP A 118 -5.06 4.94 1.81
CA ASP A 118 -4.44 5.07 3.12
C ASP A 118 -3.00 5.56 2.93
N TYR A 119 -2.59 6.50 3.77
CA TYR A 119 -1.25 7.02 3.81
C TYR A 119 -0.78 7.09 5.25
N TYR A 120 0.37 6.49 5.53
CA TYR A 120 0.96 6.56 6.86
C TYR A 120 2.47 6.36 6.80
N CYS A 121 3.14 7.00 7.75
CA CYS A 121 4.56 6.79 7.99
C CYS A 121 4.76 6.17 9.37
N PHE A 122 5.75 5.28 9.49
CA PHE A 122 6.18 4.76 10.77
C PHE A 122 7.69 4.93 10.86
N TYR A 123 8.14 5.38 12.02
CA TYR A 123 9.56 5.52 12.30
C TYR A 123 10.17 4.12 12.47
N ASN A 124 11.38 3.94 11.93
CA ASN A 124 12.21 2.79 12.27
C ASN A 124 12.73 2.96 13.71
N TYR A 125 11.85 2.85 14.71
CA TYR A 125 12.30 2.68 16.09
C TYR A 125 12.78 1.24 16.25
N GLN A 126 14.10 1.06 16.24
CA GLN A 126 14.76 -0.10 16.86
C GLN A 126 14.66 0.02 18.38
#